data_AF-A0A940ST85-F1
#
_entry.id   AF-A0A940ST85-F1
#
_cell.length_a   1.000
_cell.length_b   1.000
_cell.length_c   1.000
_cell.angle_alpha   90.00
_cell.angle_beta   90.00
_cell.angle_gamma   90.00
#
_symmetry.space_group_name_H-M   'P 1'
#
loop_
_entity.id
_entity.type
_entity.pdbx_description
1 polymer ?
#
loop_
_entity_poly.entity_id
_entity_poly.type
_entity_poly.pdbx_seq_one_letter_code
_entity_poly.pdbx_strand_id
1 'polypeptide(L)'
;IEGRMKRPEYVAAAVTACRAALQKEPYDLPELQAVFSRSGFTDGYYTGIRREMFGTRRKEDVTAAQDVLRGLRERYQKPRKLVSLDAHYVLHTGQPSALTVSDGVSSVTVTGEMPQQAVNRPTDLQQLQKQFEKLGDTIYSAGTVTADSDENVMLPASALNAMRRQATADMDAARIRRNTPVHRLGDALLLPEPCAERQEKPRFRLQIRRMEQLKEIGDLADELDALLLPLHLVPAYLAGEQPVPIARCMIVPPRFLTDEQAETGLLRAARDAGLTQLACQNAADIETGRALGFALHGTLGLHVTNSFAAAEWRRYGILDALCSPEAPRMPAQILPLGIYAYGRLPLMLTRNCPVQAQVGCAKCKHLLTDRKGANVYTDCTRLLEKPDYAELFNAVPVWLADRPRLLGRAAYALLSMTDEPAARVREVLLAYLHGEEGFAPSVYTRGLKLDMLPAD
;
A
#
# COMPACT_ATOMS: atom_id res chain seq x y z
N ILE A 1 7.76 3.15 -10.81
CA ILE A 1 6.82 2.18 -11.42
C ILE A 1 6.16 1.43 -10.27
N GLU A 2 4.84 1.60 -10.09
CA GLU A 2 4.06 1.03 -8.98
C GLU A 2 4.22 -0.49 -8.82
N GLY A 3 4.19 -0.97 -7.56
CA GLY A 3 4.46 -2.34 -7.12
C GLY A 3 3.42 -3.42 -7.48
N ARG A 4 2.73 -3.31 -8.63
CA ARG A 4 1.99 -4.44 -9.23
C ARG A 4 2.72 -4.85 -10.51
N MET A 5 2.93 -6.15 -10.73
CA MET A 5 3.48 -6.63 -12.01
C MET A 5 2.59 -6.15 -13.16
N LYS A 6 3.05 -5.15 -13.90
CA LYS A 6 2.42 -4.66 -15.12
C LYS A 6 2.98 -5.43 -16.32
N ARG A 7 2.21 -5.46 -17.40
CA ARG A 7 2.68 -6.01 -18.69
C ARG A 7 3.97 -5.30 -19.13
N PRO A 8 4.98 -5.99 -19.68
CA PRO A 8 6.21 -5.35 -20.14
C PRO A 8 5.97 -4.20 -21.14
N GLU A 9 4.96 -4.33 -22.00
CA GLU A 9 4.57 -3.29 -22.97
C GLU A 9 4.14 -1.98 -22.30
N TYR A 10 3.47 -2.07 -21.15
CA TYR A 10 3.11 -0.90 -20.33
C TYR A 10 4.35 -0.18 -19.81
N VAL A 11 5.30 -0.95 -19.29
CA VAL A 11 6.55 -0.40 -18.77
C VAL A 11 7.36 0.24 -19.89
N ALA A 12 7.44 -0.41 -21.05
CA ALA A 12 8.14 0.10 -22.21
C ALA A 12 7.54 1.43 -22.69
N ALA A 13 6.21 1.53 -22.85
CA ALA A 13 5.53 2.75 -23.26
C ALA A 13 5.78 3.90 -22.28
N ALA A 14 5.54 3.66 -20.98
CA ALA A 14 5.68 4.67 -19.94
C ALA A 14 7.12 5.18 -19.79
N VAL A 15 8.12 4.27 -19.76
CA VAL A 15 9.53 4.65 -19.62
C VAL A 15 10.03 5.38 -20.86
N THR A 16 9.61 4.95 -22.06
CA THR A 16 9.98 5.64 -23.31
C THR A 16 9.45 7.07 -23.31
N ALA A 17 8.16 7.25 -22.98
CA ALA A 17 7.55 8.58 -22.91
C ALA A 17 8.21 9.46 -21.84
N CYS A 18 8.47 8.93 -20.64
CA CYS A 18 9.15 9.69 -19.58
C CYS A 18 10.56 10.10 -19.99
N ARG A 19 11.30 9.21 -20.67
CA ARG A 19 12.66 9.50 -21.13
C ARG A 19 12.67 10.56 -22.23
N ALA A 20 11.79 10.45 -23.22
CA ALA A 20 11.64 11.47 -24.26
C ALA A 20 11.30 12.84 -23.63
N ALA A 21 10.33 12.87 -22.71
CA ALA A 21 9.99 14.09 -21.97
C ALA A 21 11.17 14.69 -21.19
N LEU A 22 11.98 13.86 -20.51
CA LEU A 22 13.21 14.30 -19.82
C LEU A 22 14.24 14.88 -20.80
N GLN A 23 14.33 14.33 -22.00
CA GLN A 23 15.20 14.83 -23.07
C GLN A 23 14.58 16.01 -23.84
N LYS A 24 13.37 16.48 -23.45
CA LYS A 24 12.58 17.49 -24.16
C LYS A 24 12.23 17.11 -25.61
N GLU A 25 12.17 15.82 -25.88
CA GLU A 25 11.74 15.24 -27.14
C GLU A 25 10.22 14.96 -27.13
N PRO A 26 9.55 15.01 -28.29
CA PRO A 26 8.14 14.62 -28.38
C PRO A 26 7.96 13.15 -28.00
N TYR A 27 6.83 12.84 -27.37
CA TYR A 27 6.45 11.47 -27.01
C TYR A 27 5.04 11.15 -27.50
N ASP A 28 4.79 9.86 -27.76
CA ASP A 28 3.51 9.38 -28.29
C ASP A 28 2.50 9.20 -27.16
N LEU A 29 1.72 10.25 -26.90
CA LEU A 29 0.64 10.22 -25.91
C LEU A 29 -0.48 9.24 -26.28
N PRO A 30 -0.96 9.16 -27.55
CA PRO A 30 -1.93 8.14 -27.96
C PRO A 30 -1.46 6.70 -27.71
N GLU A 31 -0.22 6.36 -28.05
CA GLU A 31 0.36 5.04 -27.77
C GLU A 31 0.38 4.77 -26.26
N LEU A 32 0.80 5.76 -25.47
CA LEU A 32 0.79 5.65 -24.02
C LEU A 32 -0.62 5.43 -23.50
N GLN A 33 -1.62 6.17 -23.99
CA GLN A 33 -3.02 6.03 -23.57
C GLN A 33 -3.60 4.65 -23.92
N ALA A 34 -3.30 4.12 -25.12
CA ALA A 34 -3.80 2.83 -25.59
C ALA A 34 -3.35 1.64 -24.71
N VAL A 35 -2.17 1.71 -24.09
CA VAL A 35 -1.65 0.61 -23.25
C VAL A 35 -2.30 0.59 -21.85
N PHE A 36 -2.87 1.71 -21.41
CA PHE A 36 -3.60 1.81 -20.15
C PHE A 36 -5.02 1.28 -20.33
N SER A 37 -5.36 0.24 -19.59
CA SER A 37 -6.63 -0.49 -19.73
C SER A 37 -7.86 0.23 -19.14
N ARG A 38 -7.80 1.55 -18.96
CA ARG A 38 -8.84 2.37 -18.33
C ARG A 38 -8.99 3.66 -19.13
N SER A 39 -10.14 3.89 -19.74
CA SER A 39 -10.56 5.20 -20.23
C SER A 39 -10.83 6.15 -19.06
N GLY A 40 -10.96 7.44 -19.34
CA GLY A 40 -11.12 8.48 -18.32
C GLY A 40 -9.80 9.12 -17.90
N PHE A 41 -8.91 9.39 -18.87
CA PHE A 41 -7.80 10.31 -18.64
C PHE A 41 -8.36 11.69 -18.34
N THR A 42 -7.77 12.35 -17.36
CA THR A 42 -8.24 13.65 -16.88
C THR A 42 -7.05 14.44 -16.37
N ASP A 43 -7.09 15.75 -16.62
CA ASP A 43 -6.21 16.73 -15.99
C ASP A 43 -6.83 17.31 -14.71
N GLY A 44 -7.92 16.73 -14.22
CA GLY A 44 -8.72 17.25 -13.10
C GLY A 44 -7.96 17.46 -11.80
N TYR A 45 -6.81 16.78 -11.62
CA TYR A 45 -5.88 17.05 -10.54
C TYR A 45 -5.18 18.42 -10.68
N TYR A 46 -4.86 18.84 -11.91
CA TYR A 46 -4.22 20.12 -12.23
C TYR A 46 -5.24 21.25 -12.37
N THR A 47 -6.38 20.99 -13.01
CA THR A 47 -7.42 22.00 -13.30
C THR A 47 -8.40 22.18 -12.14
N GLY A 48 -8.45 21.23 -11.20
CA GLY A 48 -9.46 21.20 -10.14
C GLY A 48 -10.85 20.77 -10.62
N ILE A 49 -11.04 20.47 -11.91
CA ILE A 49 -12.31 20.02 -12.49
C ILE A 49 -12.40 18.50 -12.36
N ARG A 50 -13.07 18.05 -11.31
CA ARG A 50 -12.99 16.64 -10.92
C ARG A 50 -14.00 15.72 -11.61
N ARG A 51 -14.96 16.25 -12.38
CA ARG A 51 -16.09 15.47 -12.94
C ARG A 51 -15.66 14.22 -13.72
N GLU A 52 -14.49 14.28 -14.36
CA GLU A 52 -13.96 13.23 -15.25
C GLU A 52 -12.99 12.27 -14.53
N MET A 53 -12.78 12.40 -13.22
CA MET A 53 -11.88 11.54 -12.44
C MET A 53 -12.51 10.18 -12.06
N PHE A 54 -13.30 9.61 -12.96
CA PHE A 54 -13.82 8.25 -12.86
C PHE A 54 -13.35 7.43 -14.05
N GLY A 55 -12.41 6.52 -13.78
CA GLY A 55 -11.93 5.60 -14.81
C GLY A 55 -13.00 4.57 -15.16
N THR A 56 -13.44 4.55 -16.42
CA THR A 56 -14.31 3.49 -16.93
C THR A 56 -13.49 2.42 -17.63
N ARG A 57 -13.93 1.16 -17.55
CA ARG A 57 -13.35 0.09 -18.37
C ARG A 57 -14.36 -0.27 -19.46
N ARG A 58 -14.12 0.20 -20.68
CA ARG A 58 -14.94 -0.11 -21.85
C ARG A 58 -14.35 -1.31 -22.60
N LYS A 59 -15.15 -1.92 -23.47
CA LYS A 59 -14.70 -3.03 -24.32
C LYS A 59 -13.69 -2.53 -25.36
N GLU A 60 -13.92 -1.32 -25.90
CA GLU A 60 -13.01 -0.64 -26.83
C GLU A 60 -11.59 -0.44 -26.24
N ASP A 61 -11.49 -0.14 -24.93
CA ASP A 61 -10.20 0.05 -24.23
C ASP A 61 -9.33 -1.21 -24.22
N VAL A 62 -9.96 -2.39 -24.33
CA VAL A 62 -9.25 -3.68 -24.34
C VAL A 62 -8.74 -4.02 -25.74
N THR A 63 -9.46 -3.62 -26.78
CA THR A 63 -9.10 -3.89 -28.18
C THR A 63 -8.06 -2.92 -28.70
N ALA A 64 -8.15 -1.63 -28.36
CA ALA A 64 -7.19 -0.59 -28.79
C ALA A 64 -5.75 -0.89 -28.34
N ALA A 65 -5.58 -1.59 -27.22
CA ALA A 65 -4.26 -2.00 -26.76
C ALA A 65 -3.57 -2.95 -27.75
N GLN A 66 -4.30 -3.83 -28.46
CA GLN A 66 -3.71 -4.90 -29.28
C GLN A 66 -2.83 -4.37 -30.42
N ASP A 67 -3.21 -3.23 -31.00
CA ASP A 67 -2.53 -2.66 -32.18
C ASP A 67 -1.13 -2.11 -31.84
N VAL A 68 -0.94 -1.60 -30.61
CA VAL A 68 0.33 -1.01 -30.16
C VAL A 68 1.29 -2.02 -29.50
N LEU A 69 0.80 -3.19 -29.06
CA LEU A 69 1.63 -4.16 -28.32
C LEU A 69 2.83 -4.65 -29.11
N ARG A 70 2.69 -4.86 -30.43
CA ARG A 70 3.78 -5.39 -31.26
C ARG A 70 4.97 -4.43 -31.32
N GLY A 71 4.72 -3.15 -31.62
CA GLY A 71 5.79 -2.14 -31.67
C GLY A 71 6.46 -1.94 -30.31
N LEU A 72 5.69 -2.04 -29.22
CA LEU A 72 6.25 -1.95 -27.88
C LEU A 72 7.14 -3.14 -27.51
N ARG A 73 6.79 -4.36 -27.95
CA ARG A 73 7.62 -5.56 -27.76
C ARG A 73 8.99 -5.42 -28.41
N GLU A 74 9.03 -4.87 -29.61
CA GLU A 74 10.28 -4.68 -30.36
C GLU A 74 11.28 -3.79 -29.60
N ARG A 75 10.79 -2.82 -28.79
CA ARG A 75 11.65 -1.91 -28.02
C ARG A 75 12.47 -2.58 -26.91
N TYR A 76 11.99 -3.71 -26.37
CA TYR A 76 12.66 -4.40 -25.27
C TYR A 76 13.03 -5.85 -25.57
N GLN A 77 12.70 -6.37 -26.76
CA GLN A 77 12.98 -7.75 -27.15
C GLN A 77 14.48 -8.07 -27.09
N LYS A 78 15.34 -7.11 -27.47
CA LYS A 78 16.78 -7.26 -27.41
C LYS A 78 17.34 -6.53 -26.20
N PRO A 79 18.22 -7.15 -25.41
CA PRO A 79 18.92 -6.46 -24.34
C PRO A 79 19.73 -5.30 -24.90
N ARG A 80 19.62 -4.14 -24.25
CA ARG A 80 20.46 -2.99 -24.58
C ARG A 80 21.91 -3.32 -24.27
N LYS A 81 22.82 -2.98 -25.18
CA LYS A 81 24.27 -3.11 -24.95
C LYS A 81 24.71 -2.03 -23.96
N LEU A 82 25.22 -2.46 -22.81
CA LEU A 82 25.57 -1.58 -21.69
C LEU A 82 27.04 -1.70 -21.28
N VAL A 83 27.71 -2.80 -21.64
CA VAL A 83 29.04 -3.16 -21.15
C VAL A 83 29.86 -3.72 -22.29
N SER A 84 31.10 -3.28 -22.46
CA SER A 84 32.04 -3.90 -23.38
C SER A 84 32.79 -5.04 -22.69
N LEU A 85 32.98 -6.17 -23.38
CA LEU A 85 33.82 -7.27 -22.90
C LEU A 85 35.04 -7.43 -23.78
N ASP A 86 36.21 -7.33 -23.18
CA ASP A 86 37.47 -7.73 -23.83
C ASP A 86 37.64 -9.25 -23.66
N ALA A 87 38.19 -9.91 -24.67
CA ALA A 87 38.37 -11.35 -24.72
C ALA A 87 39.82 -11.74 -25.02
N HIS A 88 40.31 -12.76 -24.33
CA HIS A 88 41.61 -13.36 -24.57
C HIS A 88 41.47 -14.88 -24.69
N TYR A 89 41.85 -15.43 -25.84
CA TYR A 89 41.85 -16.86 -26.12
C TYR A 89 43.25 -17.45 -25.92
N VAL A 90 43.34 -18.65 -25.33
CA VAL A 90 44.57 -19.45 -25.22
C VAL A 90 44.33 -20.81 -25.86
N LEU A 91 45.05 -21.10 -26.94
CA LEU A 91 44.85 -22.27 -27.80
C LEU A 91 46.19 -23.00 -28.07
N HIS A 92 46.60 -23.88 -27.15
CA HIS A 92 47.80 -24.69 -27.31
C HIS A 92 47.50 -26.17 -27.56
N THR A 93 48.36 -26.81 -28.34
CA THR A 93 48.26 -28.22 -28.70
C THR A 93 48.41 -29.10 -27.45
N GLY A 94 47.49 -30.05 -27.26
CA GLY A 94 47.52 -30.96 -26.10
C GLY A 94 47.06 -30.32 -24.78
N GLN A 95 46.62 -29.07 -24.78
CA GLN A 95 46.02 -28.40 -23.62
C GLN A 95 44.56 -28.04 -23.90
N PRO A 96 43.67 -28.05 -22.88
CA PRO A 96 42.33 -27.48 -23.02
C PRO A 96 42.40 -26.01 -23.41
N SER A 97 41.55 -25.58 -24.33
CA SER A 97 41.45 -24.16 -24.67
C SER A 97 40.92 -23.33 -23.50
N ALA A 98 41.30 -22.06 -23.43
CA ALA A 98 40.77 -21.13 -22.44
C ALA A 98 40.28 -19.85 -23.10
N LEU A 99 39.19 -19.29 -22.57
CA LEU A 99 38.66 -17.98 -22.92
C LEU A 99 38.53 -17.18 -21.64
N THR A 100 39.26 -16.07 -21.56
CA THR A 100 39.12 -15.09 -20.48
C THR A 100 38.36 -13.89 -21.02
N VAL A 101 37.29 -13.47 -20.33
CA VAL A 101 36.56 -12.23 -20.64
C VAL A 101 36.58 -11.26 -19.48
N SER A 102 36.71 -9.96 -19.77
CA SER A 102 36.82 -8.90 -18.76
C SER A 102 35.92 -7.72 -19.11
N ASP A 103 35.24 -7.16 -18.11
CA ASP A 103 34.49 -5.90 -18.21
C ASP A 103 35.29 -4.66 -17.74
N GLY A 104 36.60 -4.83 -17.52
CA GLY A 104 37.50 -3.83 -16.94
C GLY A 104 37.54 -3.82 -15.40
N VAL A 105 36.62 -4.51 -14.74
CA VAL A 105 36.52 -4.58 -13.26
C VAL A 105 36.52 -6.02 -12.75
N SER A 106 35.82 -6.91 -13.44
CA SER A 106 35.77 -8.34 -13.19
C SER A 106 36.27 -9.10 -14.41
N SER A 107 36.90 -10.23 -14.15
CA SER A 107 37.41 -11.15 -15.17
C SER A 107 36.94 -12.55 -14.84
N VAL A 108 36.53 -13.31 -15.85
CA VAL A 108 36.16 -14.72 -15.73
C VAL A 108 36.87 -15.53 -16.81
N THR A 109 37.31 -16.72 -16.47
CA THR A 109 38.00 -17.63 -17.39
C THR A 109 37.23 -18.94 -17.48
N VAL A 110 36.96 -19.37 -18.71
CA VAL A 110 36.30 -20.65 -18.99
C VAL A 110 37.21 -21.53 -19.82
N THR A 111 37.21 -22.83 -19.51
CA THR A 111 37.96 -23.85 -20.24
C THR A 111 37.06 -24.56 -21.24
N GLY A 112 37.58 -24.84 -22.43
CA GLY A 112 36.90 -25.53 -23.51
C GLY A 112 37.61 -26.81 -23.93
N GLU A 113 37.23 -27.31 -25.10
CA GLU A 113 37.82 -28.51 -25.71
C GLU A 113 39.30 -28.30 -26.07
N MET A 114 40.05 -29.40 -26.22
CA MET A 114 41.43 -29.34 -26.71
C MET A 114 41.44 -28.94 -28.19
N PRO A 115 42.26 -27.96 -28.60
CA PRO A 115 42.47 -27.66 -30.00
C PRO A 115 43.03 -28.88 -30.75
N GLN A 116 42.55 -29.11 -31.97
CA GLN A 116 43.03 -30.18 -32.83
C GLN A 116 43.98 -29.61 -33.90
N GLN A 117 44.79 -30.48 -34.51
CA GLN A 117 45.63 -30.06 -35.63
C GLN A 117 44.75 -29.74 -36.84
N ALA A 118 44.94 -28.56 -37.42
CA ALA A 118 44.14 -28.07 -38.53
C ALA A 118 44.40 -28.88 -39.81
N VAL A 119 43.35 -29.54 -40.32
CA VAL A 119 43.44 -30.32 -41.57
C VAL A 119 43.20 -29.46 -42.82
N ASN A 120 42.27 -28.48 -42.74
CA ASN A 120 41.89 -27.63 -43.88
C ASN A 120 42.05 -26.13 -43.61
N ARG A 121 41.77 -25.67 -42.38
CA ARG A 121 41.82 -24.24 -42.03
C ARG A 121 42.12 -24.06 -40.54
N PRO A 122 43.20 -23.33 -40.18
CA PRO A 122 43.50 -22.99 -38.78
C PRO A 122 42.49 -21.96 -38.23
N THR A 123 42.34 -21.93 -36.91
CA THR A 123 41.53 -20.90 -36.23
C THR A 123 42.35 -19.61 -36.14
N ASP A 124 42.05 -18.66 -37.03
CA ASP A 124 42.70 -17.35 -37.04
C ASP A 124 42.03 -16.35 -36.08
N LEU A 125 42.73 -15.25 -35.78
CA LEU A 125 42.22 -14.20 -34.89
C LEU A 125 40.91 -13.58 -35.40
N GLN A 126 40.74 -13.46 -36.73
CA GLN A 126 39.52 -12.94 -37.34
C GLN A 126 38.31 -13.84 -37.07
N GLN A 127 38.50 -15.16 -37.10
CA GLN A 127 37.48 -16.14 -36.76
C GLN A 127 37.10 -16.07 -35.28
N LEU A 128 38.09 -15.91 -34.39
CA LEU A 128 37.83 -15.72 -32.96
C LEU A 128 37.00 -14.46 -32.69
N GLN A 129 37.38 -13.32 -33.30
CA GLN A 129 36.62 -12.07 -33.26
C GLN A 129 35.17 -12.27 -33.72
N LYS A 130 34.99 -12.83 -34.92
CA LYS A 130 33.67 -13.04 -35.52
C LYS A 130 32.76 -13.97 -34.70
N GLN A 131 33.32 -14.96 -34.01
CA GLN A 131 32.51 -15.83 -33.13
C GLN A 131 32.20 -15.13 -31.80
N PHE A 132 33.15 -14.37 -31.24
CA PHE A 132 32.96 -13.66 -29.99
C PHE A 132 31.92 -12.53 -30.11
N GLU A 133 31.88 -11.80 -31.23
CA GLU A 133 30.93 -10.72 -31.51
C GLU A 133 29.45 -11.11 -31.46
N LYS A 134 29.12 -12.41 -31.45
CA LYS A 134 27.75 -12.95 -31.43
C LYS A 134 27.08 -12.83 -30.06
N LEU A 135 27.14 -11.65 -29.44
CA LEU A 135 26.62 -11.32 -28.12
C LEU A 135 25.18 -10.79 -28.14
N GLY A 136 24.44 -10.99 -29.25
CA GLY A 136 23.12 -10.39 -29.53
C GLY A 136 22.13 -10.43 -28.36
N ASP A 137 22.02 -11.56 -27.69
CA ASP A 137 21.04 -11.80 -26.61
C ASP A 137 21.57 -11.45 -25.20
N THR A 138 22.68 -10.73 -25.10
CA THR A 138 23.30 -10.33 -23.83
C THR A 138 23.36 -8.81 -23.70
N ILE A 139 23.67 -8.29 -22.51
CA ILE A 139 23.94 -6.85 -22.31
C ILE A 139 25.33 -6.42 -22.83
N TYR A 140 26.12 -7.35 -23.38
CA TYR A 140 27.52 -7.15 -23.73
C TYR A 140 27.72 -6.77 -25.21
N SER A 141 28.62 -5.82 -25.46
CA SER A 141 29.28 -5.60 -26.75
C SER A 141 30.67 -6.23 -26.74
N ALA A 142 31.17 -6.65 -27.91
CA ALA A 142 32.54 -7.11 -28.02
C ALA A 142 33.51 -5.92 -28.02
N GLY A 143 34.50 -5.96 -27.13
CA GLY A 143 35.63 -5.05 -27.11
C GLY A 143 36.82 -5.65 -27.86
N THR A 144 38.00 -5.56 -27.27
CA THR A 144 39.25 -6.07 -27.85
C THR A 144 39.30 -7.59 -27.73
N VAL A 145 39.58 -8.28 -28.84
CA VAL A 145 39.79 -9.74 -28.85
C VAL A 145 41.25 -10.03 -29.21
N THR A 146 41.92 -10.77 -28.34
CA THR A 146 43.32 -11.21 -28.50
C THR A 146 43.39 -12.73 -28.39
N ALA A 147 44.47 -13.32 -28.90
CA ALA A 147 44.71 -14.74 -28.84
C ALA A 147 46.19 -15.06 -28.66
N ASP A 148 46.47 -16.05 -27.84
CA ASP A 148 47.73 -16.78 -27.77
C ASP A 148 47.46 -18.20 -28.32
N SER A 149 48.06 -18.55 -29.46
CA SER A 149 47.72 -19.77 -30.18
C SER A 149 48.92 -20.37 -30.90
N ASP A 150 49.07 -21.68 -30.83
CA ASP A 150 50.08 -22.41 -31.63
C ASP A 150 49.79 -22.31 -33.13
N GLU A 151 50.80 -22.53 -33.96
CA GLU A 151 50.60 -22.63 -35.41
C GLU A 151 49.75 -23.87 -35.75
N ASN A 152 48.77 -23.70 -36.66
CA ASN A 152 47.92 -24.77 -37.18
C ASN A 152 46.99 -25.46 -36.15
N VAL A 153 46.54 -24.76 -35.11
CA VAL A 153 45.45 -25.27 -34.25
C VAL A 153 44.06 -24.95 -34.81
N MET A 154 43.10 -25.84 -34.54
CA MET A 154 41.71 -25.72 -34.96
C MET A 154 40.78 -26.02 -33.79
N LEU A 155 39.85 -25.10 -33.55
CA LEU A 155 38.70 -25.29 -32.67
C LEU A 155 37.40 -25.20 -33.46
N PRO A 156 36.49 -26.18 -33.31
CA PRO A 156 35.17 -26.10 -33.92
C PRO A 156 34.42 -24.83 -33.49
N ALA A 157 33.66 -24.25 -34.41
CA ALA A 157 32.83 -23.08 -34.10
C ALA A 157 31.80 -23.39 -32.99
N SER A 158 31.36 -24.63 -32.84
CA SER A 158 30.51 -25.07 -31.72
C SER A 158 31.21 -24.90 -30.38
N ALA A 159 32.49 -25.28 -30.25
CA ALA A 159 33.28 -25.15 -29.04
C ALA A 159 33.50 -23.67 -28.69
N LEU A 160 33.86 -22.84 -29.67
CA LEU A 160 33.99 -21.38 -29.47
C LEU A 160 32.67 -20.73 -29.01
N ASN A 161 31.54 -21.17 -29.58
CA ASN A 161 30.22 -20.70 -29.17
C ASN A 161 29.86 -21.15 -27.75
N ALA A 162 30.23 -22.38 -27.37
CA ALA A 162 30.01 -22.89 -26.02
C ALA A 162 30.82 -22.09 -24.99
N MET A 163 32.12 -21.88 -25.24
CA MET A 163 32.99 -21.04 -24.40
C MET A 163 32.44 -19.63 -24.27
N ARG A 164 32.03 -18.99 -25.37
CA ARG A 164 31.42 -17.64 -25.33
C ARG A 164 30.18 -17.60 -24.44
N ARG A 165 29.25 -18.56 -24.59
CA ARG A 165 28.02 -18.61 -23.78
C ARG A 165 28.33 -18.80 -22.30
N GLN A 166 29.25 -19.71 -21.97
CA GLN A 166 29.67 -19.94 -20.59
C GLN A 166 30.34 -18.70 -20.00
N ALA A 167 31.28 -18.08 -20.74
CA ALA A 167 31.96 -16.87 -20.31
C ALA A 167 30.98 -15.70 -20.05
N THR A 168 29.97 -15.53 -20.90
CA THR A 168 28.94 -14.50 -20.66
C THR A 168 28.06 -14.81 -19.45
N ALA A 169 27.72 -16.09 -19.20
CA ALA A 169 26.93 -16.50 -18.05
C ALA A 169 27.72 -16.33 -16.73
N ASP A 170 29.00 -16.69 -16.73
CA ASP A 170 29.88 -16.52 -15.58
C ASP A 170 30.16 -15.04 -15.30
N MET A 171 30.28 -14.22 -16.35
CA MET A 171 30.37 -12.76 -16.22
C MET A 171 29.08 -12.17 -15.64
N ASP A 172 27.90 -12.62 -16.07
CA ASP A 172 26.63 -12.22 -15.47
C ASP A 172 26.61 -12.56 -13.97
N ALA A 173 27.01 -13.78 -13.60
CA ALA A 173 27.07 -14.21 -12.20
C ALA A 173 28.08 -13.38 -11.38
N ALA A 174 29.26 -13.08 -11.92
CA ALA A 174 30.25 -12.24 -11.28
C ALA A 174 29.73 -10.82 -11.05
N ARG A 175 29.07 -10.23 -12.05
CA ARG A 175 28.46 -8.90 -11.96
C ARG A 175 27.27 -8.87 -11.01
N ILE A 176 26.41 -9.88 -11.01
CA ILE A 176 25.32 -9.99 -10.04
C ILE A 176 25.89 -10.04 -8.63
N ARG A 177 26.87 -10.91 -8.36
CA ARG A 177 27.51 -11.04 -7.05
C ARG A 177 28.15 -9.73 -6.58
N ARG A 178 28.87 -9.05 -7.47
CA ARG A 178 29.53 -7.77 -7.19
C ARG A 178 28.52 -6.66 -6.84
N ASN A 179 27.40 -6.61 -7.56
CA ASN A 179 26.41 -5.53 -7.42
C ASN A 179 25.23 -5.89 -6.50
N THR A 180 25.20 -7.09 -5.93
CA THR A 180 24.17 -7.51 -4.96
C THR A 180 24.76 -7.37 -3.55
N PRO A 181 24.32 -6.38 -2.76
CA PRO A 181 24.75 -6.27 -1.37
C PRO A 181 24.35 -7.53 -0.59
N VAL A 182 25.28 -8.06 0.20
CA VAL A 182 24.99 -9.16 1.11
C VAL A 182 24.40 -8.58 2.39
N HIS A 183 23.08 -8.66 2.53
CA HIS A 183 22.39 -8.30 3.76
C HIS A 183 22.48 -9.48 4.74
N ARG A 184 23.07 -9.25 5.92
CA ARG A 184 22.90 -10.17 7.05
C ARG A 184 21.63 -9.78 7.78
N LEU A 185 20.76 -10.75 8.04
CA LEU A 185 19.70 -10.57 9.01
C LEU A 185 20.37 -10.27 10.35
N GLY A 186 20.01 -9.14 10.97
CA GLY A 186 20.49 -8.79 12.30
C GLY A 186 19.91 -9.73 13.36
N ASP A 187 20.28 -9.49 14.61
CA ASP A 187 19.72 -10.22 15.73
C ASP A 187 18.19 -10.06 15.77
N ALA A 188 17.51 -11.10 16.26
CA ALA A 188 16.07 -11.02 16.45
C ALA A 188 15.74 -9.87 17.42
N LEU A 189 14.81 -9.00 17.01
CA LEU A 189 14.35 -7.93 17.87
C LEU A 189 13.66 -8.53 19.10
N LEU A 190 14.03 -8.05 20.29
CA LEU A 190 13.34 -8.40 21.52
C LEU A 190 11.89 -7.90 21.44
N LEU A 191 10.95 -8.73 21.90
CA LEU A 191 9.57 -8.30 22.00
C LEU A 191 9.48 -7.11 22.97
N PRO A 192 8.74 -6.04 22.62
CA PRO A 192 8.54 -4.93 23.52
C PRO A 192 7.87 -5.36 24.82
N GLU A 193 8.19 -4.68 25.91
CA GLU A 193 7.59 -4.97 27.22
C GLU A 193 6.10 -4.61 27.24
N PRO A 194 5.21 -5.55 27.65
CA PRO A 194 3.81 -5.25 27.85
C PRO A 194 3.58 -4.19 28.93
N CYS A 195 2.52 -3.39 28.79
CA CYS A 195 2.04 -2.56 29.87
C CYS A 195 1.35 -3.42 30.96
N ALA A 196 1.45 -3.00 32.22
CA ALA A 196 0.90 -3.71 33.36
C ALA A 196 -0.64 -3.63 33.46
N GLU A 197 -1.28 -2.76 32.68
CA GLU A 197 -2.72 -2.52 32.77
C GLU A 197 -3.51 -3.64 32.09
N ARG A 198 -4.12 -4.51 32.90
CA ARG A 198 -5.11 -5.49 32.45
C ARG A 198 -6.48 -5.10 32.98
N GLN A 199 -7.45 -4.96 32.07
CA GLN A 199 -8.83 -4.65 32.41
C GLN A 199 -9.60 -5.96 32.62
N GLU A 200 -10.38 -6.05 33.70
CA GLU A 200 -11.29 -7.19 33.94
C GLU A 200 -12.54 -7.14 33.07
N LYS A 201 -13.00 -5.92 32.72
CA LYS A 201 -14.14 -5.67 31.84
C LYS A 201 -13.80 -4.64 30.77
N PRO A 202 -14.31 -4.78 29.54
CA PRO A 202 -14.09 -3.80 28.48
C PRO A 202 -14.82 -2.50 28.81
N ARG A 203 -14.11 -1.38 28.65
CA ARG A 203 -14.71 -0.04 28.61
C ARG A 203 -15.36 0.21 27.25
N PHE A 204 -16.42 1.02 27.18
CA PHE A 204 -17.11 1.28 25.91
C PHE A 204 -16.86 2.70 25.42
N ARG A 205 -16.44 2.84 24.17
CA ARG A 205 -16.31 4.13 23.49
C ARG A 205 -17.33 4.21 22.37
N LEU A 206 -18.03 5.33 22.30
CA LEU A 206 -19.04 5.57 21.27
C LEU A 206 -18.50 6.59 20.27
N GLN A 207 -18.49 6.27 18.98
CA GLN A 207 -18.24 7.25 17.93
C GLN A 207 -19.52 7.57 17.19
N ILE A 208 -19.80 8.86 17.02
CA ILE A 208 -20.95 9.35 16.25
C ILE A 208 -20.50 9.94 14.91
N ARG A 209 -21.46 10.14 14.01
CA ARG A 209 -21.30 10.87 12.75
C ARG A 209 -22.28 12.02 12.58
N ARG A 210 -23.34 12.04 13.39
CA ARG A 210 -24.39 13.06 13.35
C ARG A 210 -24.81 13.43 14.76
N MET A 211 -25.12 14.71 15.00
CA MET A 211 -25.54 15.18 16.33
C MET A 211 -26.82 14.49 16.82
N GLU A 212 -27.73 14.13 15.91
CA GLU A 212 -28.98 13.47 16.26
C GLU A 212 -28.78 12.12 16.96
N GLN A 213 -27.62 11.47 16.76
CA GLN A 213 -27.29 10.19 17.40
C GLN A 213 -27.13 10.29 18.92
N LEU A 214 -27.01 11.51 19.47
CA LEU A 214 -26.85 11.74 20.92
C LEU A 214 -28.18 11.89 21.67
N LYS A 215 -29.32 12.04 20.99
CA LYS A 215 -30.61 12.43 21.60
C LYS A 215 -31.13 11.48 22.68
N GLU A 216 -30.79 10.20 22.61
CA GLU A 216 -31.38 9.14 23.45
C GLU A 216 -30.35 8.42 24.35
N ILE A 217 -29.18 9.02 24.56
CA ILE A 217 -28.08 8.39 25.33
C ILE A 217 -27.63 9.18 26.55
N GLY A 218 -28.31 10.28 26.90
CA GLY A 218 -27.87 11.16 27.99
C GLY A 218 -27.82 10.47 29.36
N ASP A 219 -28.78 9.59 29.64
CA ASP A 219 -28.83 8.75 30.84
C ASP A 219 -27.76 7.63 30.86
N LEU A 220 -27.15 7.33 29.71
CA LEU A 220 -26.09 6.33 29.55
C LEU A 220 -24.70 6.99 29.46
N ALA A 221 -24.59 8.30 29.60
CA ALA A 221 -23.34 9.03 29.43
C ALA A 221 -22.24 8.59 30.41
N ASP A 222 -22.62 8.21 31.63
CA ASP A 222 -21.66 7.79 32.66
C ASP A 222 -21.06 6.41 32.41
N GLU A 223 -21.74 5.57 31.63
CA GLU A 223 -21.30 4.24 31.21
C GLU A 223 -20.26 4.28 30.06
N LEU A 224 -20.13 5.43 29.38
CA LEU A 224 -19.19 5.61 28.27
C LEU A 224 -17.81 6.05 28.77
N ASP A 225 -16.75 5.32 28.42
CA ASP A 225 -15.37 5.75 28.65
C ASP A 225 -15.02 7.00 27.83
N ALA A 226 -15.48 7.07 26.58
CA ALA A 226 -15.33 8.26 25.75
C ALA A 226 -16.40 8.37 24.66
N LEU A 227 -16.78 9.61 24.35
CA LEU A 227 -17.52 9.98 23.15
C LEU A 227 -16.53 10.50 22.10
N LEU A 228 -16.33 9.73 21.03
CA LEU A 228 -15.56 10.14 19.86
C LEU A 228 -16.44 11.06 19.00
N LEU A 229 -16.13 12.35 19.08
CA LEU A 229 -16.82 13.44 18.42
C LEU A 229 -15.99 13.90 17.21
N PRO A 230 -16.45 13.67 15.97
CA PRO A 230 -15.81 14.26 14.80
C PRO A 230 -15.60 15.77 15.01
N LEU A 231 -14.39 16.28 14.73
CA LEU A 231 -13.96 17.68 14.93
C LEU A 231 -14.99 18.71 14.47
N HIS A 232 -15.72 18.27 13.50
CA HIS A 232 -16.61 18.99 12.67
C HIS A 232 -17.99 19.21 13.30
N LEU A 233 -18.38 18.29 14.17
CA LEU A 233 -19.56 18.43 15.01
C LEU A 233 -19.28 19.25 16.26
N VAL A 234 -17.99 19.54 16.57
CA VAL A 234 -17.61 20.27 17.78
C VAL A 234 -18.31 21.63 17.91
N PRO A 235 -18.40 22.48 16.88
CA PRO A 235 -19.13 23.76 17.01
C PRO A 235 -20.60 23.56 17.37
N ALA A 236 -21.28 22.61 16.73
CA ALA A 236 -22.69 22.32 16.99
C ALA A 236 -22.89 21.70 18.40
N TYR A 237 -21.98 20.85 18.83
CA TYR A 237 -21.99 20.22 20.15
C TYR A 237 -21.73 21.25 21.26
N LEU A 238 -20.79 22.19 21.08
CA LEU A 238 -20.52 23.25 22.05
C LEU A 238 -21.66 24.28 22.16
N ALA A 239 -22.39 24.53 21.07
CA ALA A 239 -23.50 25.47 21.05
C ALA A 239 -24.84 24.87 21.52
N GLY A 240 -24.96 23.54 21.53
CA GLY A 240 -26.17 22.82 21.85
C GLY A 240 -26.17 22.19 23.25
N GLU A 241 -27.15 21.31 23.48
CA GLU A 241 -27.14 20.43 24.64
C GLU A 241 -25.95 19.46 24.53
N GLN A 242 -25.35 19.15 25.68
CA GLN A 242 -24.19 18.27 25.79
C GLN A 242 -24.58 17.02 26.60
N PRO A 243 -25.22 16.01 25.97
CA PRO A 243 -25.69 14.81 26.68
C PRO A 243 -24.58 14.00 27.33
N VAL A 244 -23.36 14.10 26.78
CA VAL A 244 -22.14 13.53 27.37
C VAL A 244 -21.27 14.71 27.82
N PRO A 245 -20.61 14.68 28.98
CA PRO A 245 -19.74 15.77 29.42
C PRO A 245 -18.50 15.98 28.53
N ILE A 246 -18.08 17.24 28.34
CA ILE A 246 -16.88 17.64 27.57
C ILE A 246 -15.63 16.84 27.99
N ALA A 247 -15.48 16.55 29.28
CA ALA A 247 -14.33 15.80 29.81
C ALA A 247 -14.22 14.35 29.28
N ARG A 248 -15.33 13.78 28.80
CA ARG A 248 -15.39 12.45 28.15
C ARG A 248 -15.36 12.54 26.62
N CYS A 249 -15.28 13.73 26.05
CA CYS A 249 -15.22 13.90 24.60
C CYS A 249 -13.79 13.77 24.07
N MET A 250 -13.66 13.00 23.01
CA MET A 250 -12.42 12.81 22.26
C MET A 250 -12.65 13.27 20.82
N ILE A 251 -11.87 14.25 20.37
CA ILE A 251 -12.03 14.82 19.04
C ILE A 251 -11.51 13.84 17.99
N VAL A 252 -12.27 13.59 16.92
CA VAL A 252 -11.80 12.80 15.77
C VAL A 252 -11.53 13.74 14.59
N PRO A 253 -10.26 13.97 14.21
CA PRO A 253 -9.89 14.69 13.00
C PRO A 253 -10.45 14.04 11.72
N PRO A 254 -10.64 14.80 10.64
CA PRO A 254 -10.98 14.21 9.34
C PRO A 254 -9.85 13.30 8.85
N ARG A 255 -10.20 12.24 8.13
CA ARG A 255 -9.19 11.29 7.59
C ARG A 255 -8.45 11.83 6.37
N PHE A 256 -8.95 12.92 5.80
CA PHE A 256 -8.36 13.60 4.65
C PHE A 256 -8.57 15.11 4.81
N LEU A 257 -7.52 15.87 4.50
CA LEU A 257 -7.42 17.29 4.75
C LEU A 257 -7.19 18.06 3.45
N THR A 258 -7.85 19.21 3.30
CA THR A 258 -7.60 20.18 2.23
C THR A 258 -7.03 21.48 2.70
N ASP A 259 -7.37 21.90 3.92
CA ASP A 259 -6.96 23.14 4.54
C ASP A 259 -6.52 22.89 5.99
N GLU A 260 -5.20 22.72 6.15
CA GLU A 260 -4.57 22.47 7.44
C GLU A 260 -4.74 23.62 8.44
N GLN A 261 -4.79 24.86 7.95
CA GLN A 261 -4.92 26.03 8.81
C GLN A 261 -6.33 26.11 9.41
N ALA A 262 -7.36 25.86 8.60
CA ALA A 262 -8.74 25.81 9.06
C ALA A 262 -8.95 24.70 10.10
N GLU A 263 -8.41 23.50 9.86
CA GLU A 263 -8.51 22.38 10.81
C GLU A 263 -7.80 22.69 12.13
N THR A 264 -6.57 23.18 12.06
CA THR A 264 -5.78 23.56 13.24
C THR A 264 -6.47 24.66 14.05
N GLY A 265 -7.12 25.61 13.37
CA GLY A 265 -7.94 26.65 14.00
C GLY A 265 -9.13 26.08 14.79
N LEU A 266 -9.86 25.12 14.21
CA LEU A 266 -10.96 24.43 14.89
C LEU A 266 -10.46 23.60 16.08
N LEU A 267 -9.34 22.90 15.94
CA LEU A 267 -8.72 22.14 17.03
C LEU A 267 -8.31 23.06 18.18
N ARG A 268 -7.73 24.22 17.88
CA ARG A 268 -7.38 25.22 18.90
C ARG A 268 -8.62 25.74 19.62
N ALA A 269 -9.66 26.12 18.88
CA ALA A 269 -10.92 26.57 19.49
C ALA A 269 -11.55 25.48 20.38
N ALA A 270 -11.50 24.21 19.95
CA ALA A 270 -11.96 23.09 20.75
C ALA A 270 -11.14 22.90 22.03
N ARG A 271 -9.81 23.09 21.95
CA ARG A 271 -8.90 23.05 23.09
C ARG A 271 -9.22 24.13 24.12
N ASP A 272 -9.45 25.35 23.64
CA ASP A 272 -9.80 26.53 24.46
C ASP A 272 -11.17 26.35 25.13
N ALA A 273 -12.08 25.62 24.48
CA ALA A 273 -13.38 25.23 25.04
C ALA A 273 -13.32 24.06 26.05
N GLY A 274 -12.13 23.52 26.33
CA GLY A 274 -11.92 22.51 27.36
C GLY A 274 -11.90 21.06 26.87
N LEU A 275 -12.03 20.78 25.56
CA LEU A 275 -11.78 19.44 25.04
C LEU A 275 -10.27 19.16 25.10
N THR A 276 -9.88 18.05 25.72
CA THR A 276 -8.46 17.76 26.00
C THR A 276 -7.95 16.49 25.33
N GLN A 277 -8.80 15.72 24.66
CA GLN A 277 -8.43 14.43 24.07
C GLN A 277 -8.58 14.44 22.53
N LEU A 278 -7.61 13.83 21.84
CA LEU A 278 -7.55 13.76 20.37
C LEU A 278 -7.35 12.32 19.88
N ALA A 279 -8.27 11.86 19.03
CA ALA A 279 -8.27 10.54 18.40
C ALA A 279 -7.48 10.56 17.08
N CYS A 280 -6.17 10.39 17.17
CA CYS A 280 -5.23 10.43 16.05
C CYS A 280 -5.47 9.29 15.05
N GLN A 281 -5.62 9.65 13.78
CA GLN A 281 -5.73 8.76 12.62
C GLN A 281 -4.40 8.63 11.87
N ASN A 282 -3.51 9.62 11.95
CA ASN A 282 -2.24 9.62 11.24
C ASN A 282 -1.17 10.42 12.00
N ALA A 283 0.07 10.45 11.48
CA ALA A 283 1.19 11.13 12.14
C ALA A 283 1.03 12.66 12.22
N ALA A 284 0.32 13.31 11.29
CA ALA A 284 0.07 14.75 11.34
C ALA A 284 -0.83 15.10 12.55
N ASP A 285 -1.85 14.29 12.82
CA ASP A 285 -2.73 14.48 13.99
C ASP A 285 -1.92 14.41 15.31
N ILE A 286 -0.91 13.54 15.36
CA ILE A 286 -0.03 13.39 16.53
C ILE A 286 0.80 14.66 16.73
N GLU A 287 1.42 15.18 15.69
CA GLU A 287 2.23 16.40 15.77
C GLU A 287 1.38 17.63 16.12
N THR A 288 0.24 17.80 15.44
CA THR A 288 -0.72 18.89 15.73
C THR A 288 -1.28 18.78 17.14
N GLY A 289 -1.69 17.57 17.55
CA GLY A 289 -2.21 17.30 18.88
C GLY A 289 -1.20 17.60 19.98
N ARG A 290 0.07 17.20 19.80
CA ARG A 290 1.16 17.51 20.73
C ARG A 290 1.40 19.02 20.83
N ALA A 291 1.44 19.72 19.70
CA ALA A 291 1.65 21.16 19.65
C ALA A 291 0.53 21.94 20.36
N LEU A 292 -0.71 21.44 20.31
CA LEU A 292 -1.88 22.04 20.97
C LEU A 292 -2.13 21.50 22.38
N GLY A 293 -1.29 20.58 22.89
CA GLY A 293 -1.39 20.05 24.25
C GLY A 293 -2.62 19.15 24.48
N PHE A 294 -2.96 18.31 23.51
CA PHE A 294 -3.96 17.24 23.65
C PHE A 294 -3.34 15.96 24.21
N ALA A 295 -4.15 15.19 24.93
CA ALA A 295 -3.91 13.78 25.20
C ALA A 295 -4.21 12.96 23.93
N LEU A 296 -3.26 12.13 23.49
CA LEU A 296 -3.29 11.51 22.16
C LEU A 296 -3.70 10.04 22.25
N HIS A 297 -4.71 9.66 21.45
CA HIS A 297 -5.26 8.31 21.39
C HIS A 297 -5.26 7.81 19.95
N GLY A 298 -4.85 6.57 19.72
CA GLY A 298 -4.75 5.97 18.40
C GLY A 298 -6.07 5.36 17.93
N THR A 299 -6.40 5.56 16.65
CA THR A 299 -7.60 4.99 16.03
C THR A 299 -7.24 4.07 14.85
N LEU A 300 -8.23 3.65 14.05
CA LEU A 300 -8.06 2.75 12.90
C LEU A 300 -6.92 3.17 11.95
N GLY A 301 -6.72 4.48 11.75
CA GLY A 301 -5.73 5.00 10.81
C GLY A 301 -4.27 4.78 11.21
N LEU A 302 -3.97 4.49 12.49
CA LEU A 302 -2.59 4.17 12.93
C LEU A 302 -2.16 2.73 12.61
N HIS A 303 -3.08 1.90 12.09
CA HIS A 303 -2.80 0.55 11.61
C HIS A 303 -1.99 -0.32 12.57
N VAL A 304 -2.35 -0.34 13.86
CA VAL A 304 -1.67 -1.15 14.88
C VAL A 304 -1.93 -2.64 14.63
N THR A 305 -0.96 -3.31 14.00
CA THR A 305 -1.08 -4.73 13.58
C THR A 305 -0.22 -5.70 14.38
N ASN A 306 0.75 -5.21 15.14
CA ASN A 306 1.67 -6.01 15.94
C ASN A 306 2.24 -5.21 17.13
N SER A 307 2.92 -5.89 18.05
CA SER A 307 3.48 -5.29 19.26
C SER A 307 4.56 -4.23 18.97
N PHE A 308 5.33 -4.35 17.89
CA PHE A 308 6.35 -3.35 17.53
C PHE A 308 5.72 -2.04 17.05
N ALA A 309 4.64 -2.12 16.26
CA ALA A 309 3.87 -0.94 15.87
C ALA A 309 3.27 -0.23 17.10
N ALA A 310 2.71 -1.01 18.03
CA ALA A 310 2.23 -0.47 19.30
C ALA A 310 3.36 0.22 20.10
N ALA A 311 4.54 -0.42 20.20
CA ALA A 311 5.70 0.16 20.89
C ALA A 311 6.13 1.50 20.27
N GLU A 312 6.18 1.60 18.95
CA GLU A 312 6.53 2.87 18.30
C GLU A 312 5.48 3.95 18.59
N TRP A 313 4.19 3.66 18.49
CA TRP A 313 3.16 4.65 18.81
C TRP A 313 3.22 5.12 20.27
N ARG A 314 3.54 4.22 21.20
CA ARG A 314 3.80 4.59 22.60
C ARG A 314 4.95 5.58 22.74
N ARG A 315 6.03 5.43 21.95
CA ARG A 315 7.17 6.37 21.93
C ARG A 315 6.78 7.75 21.40
N TYR A 316 5.81 7.81 20.47
CA TYR A 316 5.25 9.08 19.98
C TYR A 316 4.25 9.73 20.96
N GLY A 317 4.00 9.12 22.13
CA GLY A 317 3.12 9.67 23.17
C GLY A 317 1.65 9.26 23.05
N ILE A 318 1.33 8.24 22.26
CA ILE A 318 -0.01 7.65 22.20
C ILE A 318 -0.31 6.91 23.50
N LEU A 319 -1.41 7.25 24.15
CA LEU A 319 -1.84 6.72 25.45
C LEU A 319 -2.53 5.36 25.33
N ASP A 320 -3.40 5.21 24.34
CA ASP A 320 -4.07 3.97 23.97
C ASP A 320 -4.30 3.92 22.45
N ALA A 321 -4.59 2.75 21.88
CA ALA A 321 -4.83 2.66 20.44
C ALA A 321 -5.81 1.56 20.06
N LEU A 322 -6.50 1.74 18.94
CA LEU A 322 -7.36 0.70 18.38
C LEU A 322 -6.53 -0.33 17.62
N CYS A 323 -6.68 -1.60 17.95
CA CYS A 323 -6.10 -2.69 17.17
C CYS A 323 -6.68 -2.70 15.75
N SER A 324 -5.82 -2.86 14.75
CA SER A 324 -6.26 -2.97 13.36
C SER A 324 -7.20 -4.17 13.18
N PRO A 325 -8.37 -4.02 12.55
CA PRO A 325 -9.27 -5.12 12.20
C PRO A 325 -8.65 -6.14 11.23
N GLU A 326 -7.55 -5.76 10.57
CA GLU A 326 -6.78 -6.61 9.65
C GLU A 326 -5.70 -7.42 10.36
N ALA A 327 -5.43 -7.14 11.64
CA ALA A 327 -4.49 -7.92 12.42
C ALA A 327 -5.03 -9.35 12.61
N PRO A 328 -4.21 -10.39 12.39
CA PRO A 328 -4.65 -11.78 12.54
C PRO A 328 -5.01 -12.15 13.99
N ARG A 329 -4.45 -11.42 14.95
CA ARG A 329 -4.70 -11.56 16.38
C ARG A 329 -4.43 -10.24 17.07
N MET A 330 -5.05 -10.01 18.21
CA MET A 330 -4.70 -8.88 19.09
C MET A 330 -3.24 -9.05 19.56
N PRO A 331 -2.37 -8.05 19.37
CA PRO A 331 -0.98 -8.13 19.82
C PRO A 331 -0.90 -8.04 21.34
N ALA A 332 0.32 -8.20 21.87
CA ALA A 332 0.55 -7.94 23.27
C ALA A 332 0.16 -6.48 23.59
N GLN A 333 -0.43 -6.27 24.75
CA GLN A 333 -0.84 -4.95 25.25
C GLN A 333 0.42 -4.15 25.60
N ILE A 334 1.13 -3.60 24.60
CA ILE A 334 2.32 -2.74 24.81
C ILE A 334 1.90 -1.34 25.32
N LEU A 335 0.71 -0.94 24.92
CA LEU A 335 -0.14 0.10 25.49
C LEU A 335 -1.57 -0.48 25.56
N PRO A 336 -2.53 0.16 26.24
CA PRO A 336 -3.93 -0.25 26.19
C PRO A 336 -4.46 -0.28 24.74
N LEU A 337 -4.89 -1.45 24.29
CA LEU A 337 -5.39 -1.69 22.93
C LEU A 337 -6.88 -1.99 22.95
N GLY A 338 -7.64 -1.19 22.21
CA GLY A 338 -9.06 -1.40 21.98
C GLY A 338 -9.35 -2.32 20.80
N ILE A 339 -10.62 -2.70 20.67
CA ILE A 339 -11.15 -3.48 19.53
C ILE A 339 -12.31 -2.74 18.87
N TYR A 340 -12.40 -2.82 17.54
CA TYR A 340 -13.57 -2.34 16.80
C TYR A 340 -14.72 -3.34 16.96
N ALA A 341 -15.69 -3.03 17.81
CA ALA A 341 -16.73 -3.97 18.23
C ALA A 341 -18.02 -3.81 17.43
N TYR A 342 -18.41 -2.58 17.10
CA TYR A 342 -19.65 -2.32 16.36
C TYR A 342 -19.50 -1.28 15.26
N GLY A 343 -20.29 -1.45 14.19
CA GLY A 343 -20.44 -0.49 13.11
C GLY A 343 -19.88 -0.97 11.79
N ARG A 344 -20.09 -0.24 10.70
CA ARG A 344 -19.50 -0.62 9.40
C ARG A 344 -18.05 -0.16 9.32
N LEU A 345 -17.15 -1.05 8.92
CA LEU A 345 -15.74 -0.71 8.76
C LEU A 345 -15.55 0.30 7.61
N PRO A 346 -14.77 1.38 7.80
CA PRO A 346 -14.39 2.27 6.71
C PRO A 346 -13.57 1.54 5.65
N LEU A 347 -13.87 1.76 4.36
CA LEU A 347 -13.21 1.11 3.22
C LEU A 347 -12.31 2.06 2.44
N MET A 348 -12.88 3.17 1.95
CA MET A 348 -12.21 4.03 0.97
C MET A 348 -12.66 5.47 1.11
N LEU A 349 -11.72 6.39 0.92
CA LEU A 349 -12.02 7.81 0.73
C LEU A 349 -12.01 8.13 -0.75
N THR A 350 -13.00 8.89 -1.19
CA THR A 350 -13.15 9.32 -2.58
C THR A 350 -13.26 10.84 -2.62
N ARG A 351 -12.39 11.50 -3.38
CA ARG A 351 -12.46 12.97 -3.56
C ARG A 351 -13.68 13.40 -4.37
N ASN A 352 -14.20 12.48 -5.19
CA ASN A 352 -15.48 12.63 -5.86
C ASN A 352 -16.45 11.59 -5.35
N CYS A 353 -17.60 12.05 -4.87
CA CYS A 353 -18.66 11.14 -4.44
C CYS A 353 -19.19 10.34 -5.66
N PRO A 354 -19.07 9.00 -5.66
CA PRO A 354 -19.58 8.18 -6.76
C PRO A 354 -21.11 8.26 -6.89
N VAL A 355 -21.84 8.43 -5.77
CA VAL A 355 -23.31 8.58 -5.80
C VAL A 355 -23.69 9.91 -6.46
N GLN A 356 -23.01 11.00 -6.09
CA GLN A 356 -23.24 12.31 -6.71
C GLN A 356 -22.96 12.25 -8.23
N ALA A 357 -21.86 11.62 -8.63
CA ALA A 357 -21.48 11.53 -10.04
C ALA A 357 -22.53 10.81 -10.89
N GLN A 358 -23.26 9.85 -10.31
CA GLN A 358 -24.25 9.06 -11.03
C GLN A 358 -25.67 9.64 -10.99
N VAL A 359 -26.14 10.09 -9.81
CA VAL A 359 -27.55 10.49 -9.62
C VAL A 359 -27.74 11.90 -9.06
N GLY A 360 -26.64 12.59 -8.72
CA GLY A 360 -26.65 13.91 -8.08
C GLY A 360 -27.04 13.89 -6.59
N CYS A 361 -26.74 14.99 -5.89
CA CYS A 361 -27.03 15.09 -4.45
C CYS A 361 -28.52 15.10 -4.12
N ALA A 362 -29.37 15.65 -5.00
CA ALA A 362 -30.81 15.75 -4.76
C ALA A 362 -31.52 14.39 -4.66
N LYS A 363 -30.99 13.36 -5.34
CA LYS A 363 -31.52 11.98 -5.34
C LYS A 363 -30.62 11.02 -4.55
N CYS A 364 -29.67 11.54 -3.77
CA CYS A 364 -28.70 10.75 -3.05
C CYS A 364 -29.36 9.97 -1.93
N LYS A 365 -29.21 8.64 -1.96
CA LYS A 365 -29.61 7.73 -0.87
C LYS A 365 -28.43 7.30 0.00
N HIS A 366 -27.24 7.85 -0.23
CA HIS A 366 -25.99 7.47 0.45
C HIS A 366 -25.61 5.99 0.26
N LEU A 367 -26.09 5.33 -0.79
CA LEU A 367 -25.86 3.91 -1.02
C LEU A 367 -25.31 3.67 -2.42
N LEU A 368 -24.37 2.73 -2.52
CA LEU A 368 -23.88 2.14 -3.76
C LEU A 368 -24.16 0.64 -3.74
N THR A 369 -24.62 0.09 -4.84
CA THR A 369 -24.81 -1.36 -4.97
C THR A 369 -23.65 -1.95 -5.75
N ASP A 370 -22.94 -2.90 -5.15
CA ASP A 370 -21.85 -3.60 -5.82
C ASP A 370 -22.36 -4.66 -6.83
N ARG A 371 -21.44 -5.30 -7.57
CA ARG A 371 -21.79 -6.35 -8.54
C ARG A 371 -22.42 -7.61 -7.93
N LYS A 372 -22.34 -7.77 -6.60
CA LYS A 372 -22.93 -8.89 -5.84
C LYS A 372 -24.27 -8.50 -5.21
N GLY A 373 -24.74 -7.27 -5.40
CA GLY A 373 -25.97 -6.76 -4.82
C GLY A 373 -25.83 -6.22 -3.39
N ALA A 374 -24.60 -6.11 -2.86
CA ALA A 374 -24.38 -5.56 -1.52
C ALA A 374 -24.46 -4.03 -1.54
N ASN A 375 -25.16 -3.46 -0.56
CA ASN A 375 -25.34 -2.01 -0.43
C ASN A 375 -24.27 -1.42 0.50
N VAL A 376 -23.35 -0.66 -0.06
CA VAL A 376 -22.26 0.05 0.61
C VAL A 376 -22.72 1.45 0.96
N TYR A 377 -22.61 1.81 2.25
CA TYR A 377 -22.92 3.15 2.72
C TYR A 377 -21.82 4.15 2.31
N THR A 378 -22.25 5.31 1.85
CA THR A 378 -21.39 6.42 1.43
C THR A 378 -21.70 7.63 2.30
N ASP A 379 -20.84 7.88 3.27
CA ASP A 379 -20.90 9.08 4.07
C ASP A 379 -20.21 10.21 3.31
N CYS A 380 -20.92 11.31 3.11
CA CYS A 380 -20.28 12.55 2.70
C CYS A 380 -20.22 13.39 3.96
N THR A 381 -19.11 13.36 4.68
CA THR A 381 -18.93 14.13 5.91
C THR A 381 -19.32 15.59 5.63
N ARG A 382 -20.52 16.00 6.06
CA ARG A 382 -21.13 17.27 5.65
C ARG A 382 -20.74 18.32 6.66
N LEU A 383 -19.79 19.14 6.25
CA LEU A 383 -19.21 20.12 7.15
C LEU A 383 -19.02 21.51 6.66
N LEU A 384 -19.04 21.60 5.35
CA LEU A 384 -19.03 22.83 4.64
C LEU A 384 -20.07 22.62 3.55
N GLU A 385 -20.50 23.71 2.93
CA GLU A 385 -21.40 23.67 1.77
C GLU A 385 -20.86 22.76 0.64
N LYS A 386 -19.56 22.39 0.68
CA LYS A 386 -18.91 21.41 -0.19
C LYS A 386 -18.02 20.44 0.62
N PRO A 387 -18.35 19.13 0.68
CA PRO A 387 -17.51 18.15 1.36
C PRO A 387 -16.21 17.89 0.59
N ASP A 388 -15.11 17.68 1.32
CA ASP A 388 -13.81 17.39 0.74
C ASP A 388 -13.72 15.97 0.16
N TYR A 389 -14.39 15.02 0.78
CA TYR A 389 -14.38 13.64 0.35
C TYR A 389 -15.68 12.95 0.75
N ALA A 390 -15.95 11.80 0.11
CA ALA A 390 -16.92 10.84 0.57
C ALA A 390 -16.20 9.57 1.04
N GLU A 391 -16.63 9.04 2.17
CA GLU A 391 -16.12 7.83 2.81
C GLU A 391 -17.09 6.68 2.55
N LEU A 392 -16.56 5.59 1.99
CA LEU A 392 -17.28 4.36 1.75
C LEU A 392 -17.10 3.42 2.93
N PHE A 393 -18.18 2.74 3.32
CA PHE A 393 -18.21 1.80 4.42
C PHE A 393 -18.55 0.39 3.95
N ASN A 394 -18.14 -0.61 4.72
CA ASN A 394 -18.54 -1.97 4.46
C ASN A 394 -20.08 -2.11 4.48
N ALA A 395 -20.62 -3.01 3.67
CA ALA A 395 -22.08 -3.14 3.53
C ALA A 395 -22.76 -3.59 4.83
N VAL A 396 -22.07 -4.41 5.60
CA VAL A 396 -22.58 -5.01 6.85
C VAL A 396 -21.75 -4.54 8.05
N PRO A 397 -22.37 -4.30 9.21
CA PRO A 397 -21.67 -3.90 10.42
C PRO A 397 -20.90 -5.06 11.04
N VAL A 398 -19.87 -4.73 11.80
CA VAL A 398 -19.26 -5.63 12.78
C VAL A 398 -20.19 -5.77 13.97
N TRP A 399 -20.29 -6.97 14.54
CA TRP A 399 -21.03 -7.25 15.78
C TRP A 399 -20.26 -8.23 16.65
N LEU A 400 -19.91 -7.82 17.87
CA LEU A 400 -19.15 -8.60 18.85
C LEU A 400 -19.80 -8.63 20.26
N ALA A 401 -21.04 -8.15 20.45
CA ALA A 401 -21.66 -8.08 21.78
C ALA A 401 -21.81 -9.46 22.45
N ASP A 402 -22.09 -10.49 21.66
CA ASP A 402 -22.16 -11.90 22.06
C ASP A 402 -20.78 -12.60 22.14
N ARG A 403 -19.68 -11.83 22.19
CA ARG A 403 -18.29 -12.33 22.30
C ARG A 403 -17.57 -11.77 23.53
N PRO A 404 -18.07 -12.02 24.75
CA PRO A 404 -17.50 -11.45 25.98
C PRO A 404 -16.03 -11.84 26.19
N ARG A 405 -15.63 -13.07 25.84
CA ARG A 405 -14.21 -13.51 25.93
C ARG A 405 -13.28 -12.67 25.05
N LEU A 406 -13.74 -12.24 23.86
CA LEU A 406 -12.94 -11.42 22.96
C LEU A 406 -12.89 -9.97 23.44
N LEU A 407 -14.04 -9.43 23.86
CA LEU A 407 -14.14 -8.08 24.40
C LEU A 407 -13.27 -7.93 25.67
N GLY A 408 -13.28 -8.91 26.57
CA GLY A 408 -12.47 -8.91 27.81
C GLY A 408 -10.95 -8.98 27.60
N ARG A 409 -10.46 -9.14 26.37
CA ARG A 409 -9.02 -9.03 26.05
C ARG A 409 -8.61 -7.60 25.65
N ALA A 410 -9.58 -6.78 25.28
CA ALA A 410 -9.37 -5.41 24.85
C ALA A 410 -9.43 -4.46 26.05
N ALA A 411 -8.66 -3.38 26.01
CA ALA A 411 -8.76 -2.31 27.00
C ALA A 411 -10.09 -1.54 26.90
N TYR A 412 -10.63 -1.45 25.68
CA TYR A 412 -11.93 -0.86 25.39
C TYR A 412 -12.52 -1.45 24.09
N ALA A 413 -13.83 -1.31 23.93
CA ALA A 413 -14.57 -1.66 22.73
C ALA A 413 -15.11 -0.38 22.07
N LEU A 414 -14.75 -0.15 20.81
CA LEU A 414 -15.27 0.96 20.02
C LEU A 414 -16.58 0.55 19.34
N LEU A 415 -17.63 1.33 19.61
CA LEU A 415 -18.92 1.27 18.96
C LEU A 415 -19.02 2.46 18.00
N SER A 416 -18.72 2.24 16.72
CA SER A 416 -18.65 3.32 15.73
C SER A 416 -19.93 3.40 14.91
N MET A 417 -20.82 4.31 15.30
CA MET A 417 -22.06 4.56 14.59
C MET A 417 -21.77 5.14 13.21
N THR A 418 -22.54 4.66 12.24
CA THR A 418 -22.60 5.11 10.86
C THR A 418 -23.91 5.85 10.61
N ASP A 419 -24.91 5.20 10.00
CA ASP A 419 -26.21 5.78 9.65
C ASP A 419 -27.34 5.44 10.64
N GLU A 420 -27.00 4.83 11.77
CA GLU A 420 -27.96 4.44 12.81
C GLU A 420 -28.70 5.67 13.39
N PRO A 421 -30.03 5.61 13.55
CA PRO A 421 -30.81 6.64 14.27
C PRO A 421 -30.59 6.58 15.79
N ALA A 422 -31.00 7.62 16.52
CA ALA A 422 -30.79 7.75 17.97
C ALA A 422 -31.24 6.51 18.78
N ALA A 423 -32.48 6.07 18.60
CA ALA A 423 -33.00 4.84 19.21
C ALA A 423 -32.11 3.62 18.94
N ARG A 424 -31.63 3.46 17.70
CA ARG A 424 -30.73 2.36 17.31
C ARG A 424 -29.36 2.45 18.01
N VAL A 425 -28.83 3.66 18.19
CA VAL A 425 -27.59 3.88 18.96
C VAL A 425 -27.77 3.44 20.41
N ARG A 426 -28.89 3.84 21.04
CA ARG A 426 -29.22 3.44 22.41
C ARG A 426 -29.32 1.92 22.54
N GLU A 427 -30.08 1.26 21.66
CA GLU A 427 -30.25 -0.19 21.69
C GLU A 427 -28.90 -0.93 21.54
N VAL A 428 -28.02 -0.47 20.65
CA VAL A 428 -26.67 -1.04 20.51
C VAL A 428 -25.89 -0.90 21.81
N LEU A 429 -25.89 0.29 22.42
CA LEU A 429 -25.15 0.54 23.64
C LEU A 429 -25.62 -0.37 24.79
N LEU A 430 -26.94 -0.49 24.99
CA LEU A 430 -27.53 -1.38 25.99
C LEU A 430 -27.15 -2.85 25.76
N ALA A 431 -27.15 -3.31 24.51
CA ALA A 431 -26.76 -4.68 24.19
C ALA A 431 -25.29 -4.98 24.55
N TYR A 432 -24.38 -4.01 24.41
CA TYR A 432 -22.98 -4.16 24.84
C TYR A 432 -22.81 -4.03 26.36
N LEU A 433 -23.58 -3.17 27.03
CA LEU A 433 -23.51 -2.98 28.48
C LEU A 433 -24.10 -4.16 29.26
N HIS A 434 -25.22 -4.72 28.79
CA HIS A 434 -26.03 -5.68 29.52
C HIS A 434 -26.06 -7.08 28.90
N GLY A 435 -25.50 -7.25 27.70
CA GLY A 435 -25.46 -8.56 27.02
C GLY A 435 -26.83 -9.05 26.58
N GLU A 436 -27.76 -8.14 26.27
CA GLU A 436 -29.15 -8.48 25.91
C GLU A 436 -29.23 -9.43 24.70
N GLU A 437 -29.75 -10.63 24.93
CA GLU A 437 -30.07 -11.60 23.89
C GLU A 437 -31.29 -11.11 23.08
N GLY A 438 -31.08 -10.71 21.83
CA GLY A 438 -32.17 -10.40 20.90
C GLY A 438 -31.95 -9.20 19.98
N PHE A 439 -30.92 -8.39 20.24
CA PHE A 439 -30.72 -7.13 19.53
C PHE A 439 -29.75 -7.17 18.33
N ALA A 440 -29.13 -8.32 18.04
CA ALA A 440 -28.14 -8.43 16.97
C ALA A 440 -28.70 -7.96 15.60
N PRO A 441 -27.91 -7.22 14.79
CA PRO A 441 -28.30 -6.88 13.43
C PRO A 441 -28.70 -8.12 12.63
N SER A 442 -29.67 -8.00 11.73
CA SER A 442 -30.12 -9.15 10.91
C SER A 442 -29.00 -9.71 10.00
N VAL A 443 -28.06 -8.85 9.60
CA VAL A 443 -26.86 -9.23 8.86
C VAL A 443 -25.66 -8.50 9.46
N TYR A 444 -24.62 -9.23 9.84
CA TYR A 444 -23.38 -8.68 10.38
C TYR A 444 -22.17 -9.54 9.99
N THR A 445 -20.98 -9.01 10.24
CA THR A 445 -19.70 -9.75 10.20
C THR A 445 -19.04 -9.76 11.59
N ARG A 446 -18.09 -10.69 11.80
CA ARG A 446 -17.22 -10.72 12.98
C ARG A 446 -15.92 -9.94 12.82
N GLY A 447 -15.76 -9.23 11.69
CA GLY A 447 -14.53 -8.54 11.32
C GLY A 447 -13.83 -9.20 10.13
N LEU A 448 -12.58 -8.81 9.83
CA LEU A 448 -11.84 -9.28 8.66
C LEU A 448 -10.92 -10.48 8.97
N LYS A 449 -10.12 -10.41 10.05
CA LYS A 449 -9.05 -11.39 10.31
C LYS A 449 -8.84 -11.75 11.78
N LEU A 450 -9.73 -11.35 12.69
CA LEU A 450 -9.69 -11.90 14.04
C LEU A 450 -10.20 -13.34 13.97
N ASP A 451 -9.29 -14.24 13.58
CA ASP A 451 -9.51 -15.67 13.65
C ASP A 451 -9.86 -15.97 15.11
N MET A 452 -11.10 -16.41 15.25
CA MET A 452 -11.52 -17.14 16.41
C MET A 452 -10.64 -18.38 16.43
N LEU A 453 -9.68 -18.42 17.37
CA LEU A 453 -9.13 -19.70 17.79
C LEU A 453 -10.30 -20.67 18.03
N PRO A 454 -10.12 -21.98 17.74
CA PRO A 454 -11.14 -22.97 18.04
C PRO A 454 -11.63 -22.76 19.47
N ALA A 455 -12.94 -22.94 19.66
CA ALA A 455 -13.48 -23.06 21.00
C ALA A 455 -12.85 -24.30 21.63
N ASP A 456 -11.83 -24.06 22.46
CA ASP A 456 -11.49 -24.98 23.54
C ASP A 456 -12.47 -24.78 24.69
#